data_AF-A0A846RSN3-F1
#
_entry.id   AF-A0A846RSN3-F1
#
_cell.length_a   1.000
_cell.length_b   1.000
_cell.length_c   1.000
_cell.angle_alpha   90.00
_cell.angle_beta   90.00
_cell.angle_gamma   90.00
#
_symmetry.space_group_name_H-M   'P 1'
#
loop_
_entity.id
_entity.type
_entity.pdbx_description
1 polymer ?
#
loop_
_entity_poly.entity_id
_entity_poly.type
_entity_poly.pdbx_seq_one_letter_code
_entity_poly.pdbx_strand_id
1 'polypeptide(L)'
;MFQSTTPALSFGAASGEVAAEYAGHLRVQAETLEEVRTRLCGAQDIEWESPAGRKFKEYLGERIQAVADCASRMREAAVSLDAYSSALQAAEVTMAAGQ
;
A
#
# COMPACT_ATOMS: atom_id res chain seq x y z
N MET A 1 -22.57 6.83 -20.05
CA MET A 1 -22.82 6.54 -18.62
C MET A 1 -21.67 5.71 -18.11
N PHE A 2 -20.73 6.31 -17.36
CA PHE A 2 -19.68 5.56 -16.67
C PHE A 2 -20.17 5.33 -15.24
N GLN A 3 -20.47 4.08 -14.90
CA GLN A 3 -20.71 3.71 -13.51
C GLN A 3 -19.36 3.74 -12.79
N SER A 4 -19.16 4.77 -11.97
CA SER A 4 -18.04 4.85 -11.04
C SER A 4 -18.25 3.77 -9.99
N THR A 5 -17.44 2.71 -10.00
CA THR A 5 -17.42 1.64 -9.00
C THR A 5 -16.57 2.02 -7.79
N THR A 6 -16.38 3.32 -7.51
CA THR A 6 -15.75 3.75 -6.27
C THR A 6 -16.67 3.27 -5.14
N PRO A 7 -16.30 2.26 -4.33
CA PRO A 7 -17.08 1.97 -3.15
C PRO A 7 -17.12 3.27 -2.36
N ALA A 8 -18.32 3.81 -2.16
CA ALA A 8 -18.51 4.83 -1.16
C ALA A 8 -17.94 4.23 0.12
N LEU A 9 -16.85 4.82 0.64
CA LEU A 9 -16.41 4.55 1.99
C LEU A 9 -17.55 5.07 2.88
N SER A 10 -18.54 4.21 3.08
CA SER A 10 -19.52 4.37 4.14
C SER A 10 -18.69 4.48 5.40
N PHE A 11 -18.65 5.67 5.99
CA PHE A 11 -18.19 5.86 7.37
C PHE A 11 -19.24 5.23 8.32
N GLY A 12 -19.63 3.98 8.06
CA GLY A 12 -20.29 3.16 9.06
C GLY A 12 -19.29 2.99 10.17
N ALA A 13 -19.64 3.47 11.38
CA ALA A 13 -18.85 3.50 12.60
C ALA A 13 -17.49 2.82 12.45
N ALA A 14 -16.45 3.60 12.16
CA ALA A 14 -15.10 3.07 11.99
C ALA A 14 -14.71 2.36 13.29
N SER A 15 -14.76 1.04 13.29
CA SER A 15 -14.35 0.23 14.44
C SER A 15 -12.85 0.04 14.39
N GLY A 16 -12.26 -0.19 15.56
CA GLY A 16 -10.85 -0.55 15.63
C GLY A 16 -10.51 -1.79 14.80
N GLU A 17 -11.42 -2.75 14.71
CA GLU A 17 -11.28 -3.96 13.89
C GLU A 17 -11.18 -3.65 12.39
N VAL A 18 -12.06 -2.80 11.85
CA VAL A 18 -12.01 -2.40 10.43
C VAL A 18 -10.71 -1.67 10.11
N ALA A 19 -10.24 -0.80 11.00
CA ALA A 19 -8.95 -0.11 10.82
C ALA A 19 -7.76 -1.08 10.79
N ALA A 20 -7.77 -2.12 11.63
CA ALA A 20 -6.75 -3.17 11.63
C ALA A 20 -6.77 -4.01 10.35
N GLU A 21 -7.97 -4.35 9.85
CA GLU A 21 -8.13 -5.07 8.59
C GLU A 21 -7.53 -4.28 7.41
N TYR A 22 -7.84 -2.99 7.31
CA TYR A 22 -7.26 -2.13 6.27
C TYR A 22 -5.73 -2.02 6.38
N ALA A 23 -5.17 -1.95 7.59
CA ALA A 23 -3.73 -1.98 7.79
C ALA A 23 -3.11 -3.30 7.28
N GLY A 24 -3.78 -4.43 7.52
CA GLY A 24 -3.41 -5.73 6.96
C GLY A 24 -3.40 -5.73 5.43
N HIS A 25 -4.44 -5.20 4.79
CA HIS A 25 -4.50 -5.08 3.33
C HIS A 25 -3.36 -4.23 2.77
N LEU A 26 -3.03 -3.10 3.40
CA LEU A 26 -1.93 -2.25 2.94
C LEU A 26 -0.57 -2.96 3.00
N ARG A 27 -0.33 -3.82 4.01
CA ARG A 27 0.90 -4.61 4.09
C ARG A 27 1.02 -5.59 2.94
N VAL A 28 -0.04 -6.34 2.66
CA VAL A 28 -0.08 -7.30 1.55
C VAL A 28 0.15 -6.60 0.20
N GLN A 29 -0.45 -5.42 0.01
CA GLN A 29 -0.23 -4.64 -1.21
C GLN A 29 1.20 -4.10 -1.30
N ALA A 30 1.79 -3.66 -0.18
CA ALA A 30 3.19 -3.24 -0.15
C ALA A 30 4.15 -4.39 -0.49
N GLU A 31 3.90 -5.60 0.02
CA GLU A 31 4.66 -6.81 -0.34
C GLU A 31 4.54 -7.14 -1.83
N THR A 32 3.32 -7.05 -2.37
CA THR A 32 3.07 -7.26 -3.81
C THR A 32 3.87 -6.27 -4.66
N LEU A 33 3.96 -5.01 -4.24
CA LEU A 33 4.77 -4.00 -4.93
C LEU A 33 6.27 -4.30 -4.86
N GLU A 34 6.77 -4.86 -3.76
CA GLU A 34 8.17 -5.30 -3.68
C GLU A 34 8.49 -6.46 -4.61
N GLU A 35 7.56 -7.41 -4.77
CA GLU A 35 7.73 -8.49 -5.75
C GLU A 35 7.81 -7.92 -7.17
N VAL A 36 6.96 -6.95 -7.50
CA VAL A 36 7.01 -6.23 -8.77
C VAL A 36 8.35 -5.52 -8.92
N ARG A 37 8.81 -4.79 -7.90
CA ARG A 37 10.13 -4.11 -7.91
C ARG A 37 11.25 -5.10 -8.19
N THR A 38 11.24 -6.25 -7.52
CA THR A 38 12.26 -7.30 -7.69
C THR A 38 12.31 -7.80 -9.12
N ARG A 39 11.15 -8.02 -9.76
CA ARG A 39 11.06 -8.40 -11.18
C ARG A 39 11.58 -7.29 -12.11
N LEU A 40 11.29 -6.02 -11.80
CA LEU A 40 11.80 -4.88 -12.56
C LEU A 40 13.33 -4.77 -12.45
N CYS A 41 13.91 -4.97 -11.26
CA CYS A 41 15.37 -5.03 -11.08
C CYS A 41 15.98 -6.14 -11.94
N GLY A 42 15.40 -7.35 -11.91
CA GLY A 42 15.87 -8.44 -12.75
C GLY A 42 15.82 -8.12 -14.26
N ALA A 43 14.79 -7.40 -14.71
CA ALA A 43 14.70 -6.93 -16.10
C ALA A 43 15.72 -5.83 -16.44
N GLN A 44 16.07 -4.98 -15.46
CA GLN A 44 17.08 -3.93 -15.61
C GLN A 44 18.48 -4.51 -15.74
N ASP A 45 18.76 -5.63 -15.07
CA ASP A 45 20.08 -6.30 -15.11
C ASP A 45 20.37 -7.01 -16.43
N ILE A 46 19.36 -7.22 -17.29
CA ILE A 46 19.56 -7.75 -18.65
C ILE A 46 20.47 -6.80 -19.44
N GLU A 47 21.36 -7.38 -20.24
CA GLU A 47 22.22 -6.62 -21.13
C GLU A 47 21.44 -6.19 -22.38
N TRP A 48 21.27 -4.88 -22.53
CA TRP A 48 20.48 -4.27 -23.59
C TRP A 48 21.40 -3.46 -24.52
N GLU A 49 21.84 -4.08 -25.62
CA GLU A 49 22.84 -3.47 -26.52
C GLU A 49 22.27 -2.37 -27.43
N SER A 50 20.97 -2.44 -27.74
CA SER A 50 20.33 -1.49 -28.66
C SER A 50 20.10 -0.12 -28.01
N PRO A 51 20.06 0.98 -28.79
CA PRO A 51 19.69 2.30 -28.28
C PRO A 51 18.31 2.33 -27.61
N ALA A 52 17.35 1.55 -28.13
CA ALA A 52 16.03 1.40 -27.52
C ALA A 52 16.12 0.69 -26.16
N GLY A 53 16.98 -0.33 -26.07
CA GLY A 53 17.23 -1.07 -24.85
C GLY A 53 17.87 -0.21 -23.75
N ARG A 54 18.82 0.67 -24.09
CA ARG A 54 19.39 1.62 -23.12
C ARG A 54 18.34 2.56 -22.53
N LYS A 55 17.48 3.15 -23.37
CA LYS A 55 16.36 3.98 -22.91
C LYS A 55 15.37 3.20 -22.04
N PHE A 56 15.16 1.92 -22.37
CA PHE A 56 14.32 1.05 -21.55
C PHE A 56 14.92 0.80 -20.17
N LYS A 57 16.25 0.62 -20.03
CA LYS A 57 16.92 0.51 -18.71
C LYS A 57 16.76 1.77 -17.86
N GLU A 58 16.86 2.95 -18.48
CA GLU A 58 16.63 4.23 -17.80
C GLU A 58 15.19 4.32 -17.28
N TYR A 59 14.21 4.03 -18.14
CA TYR A 59 12.80 3.96 -17.76
C TYR A 59 12.54 2.95 -16.63
N LEU A 60 13.13 1.76 -16.70
CA LEU A 60 13.02 0.76 -15.63
C LEU A 60 13.55 1.30 -14.31
N GLY A 61 14.67 2.02 -14.30
CA GLY A 61 15.23 2.64 -13.11
C GLY A 61 14.24 3.60 -12.43
N GLU A 62 13.59 4.46 -13.21
CA GLU A 62 12.55 5.36 -12.69
C GLU A 62 11.35 4.60 -12.12
N ARG A 63 10.92 3.52 -12.80
CA ARG A 63 9.80 2.69 -12.34
C ARG A 63 10.13 1.93 -11.06
N ILE A 64 11.34 1.39 -10.95
CA ILE A 64 11.84 0.71 -9.74
C ILE A 64 11.76 1.65 -8.54
N GLN A 65 12.24 2.89 -8.68
CA GLN A 65 12.18 3.89 -7.62
C GLN A 65 10.73 4.25 -7.26
N ALA A 66 9.88 4.51 -8.26
CA ALA A 66 8.48 4.85 -8.02
C ALA A 66 7.71 3.73 -7.31
N VAL A 67 7.97 2.47 -7.65
CA VAL A 67 7.37 1.30 -6.98
C VAL A 67 7.89 1.17 -5.55
N ALA A 68 9.19 1.38 -5.32
CA ALA A 68 9.78 1.37 -3.97
C ALA A 68 9.14 2.44 -3.07
N ASP A 69 8.99 3.67 -3.57
CA ASP A 69 8.38 4.78 -2.84
C ASP A 69 6.92 4.48 -2.50
N CYS A 70 6.18 3.89 -3.44
CA CYS A 70 4.79 3.48 -3.22
C CYS A 70 4.67 2.41 -2.13
N ALA A 71 5.52 1.38 -2.18
CA ALA A 71 5.57 0.34 -1.15
C ALA A 71 5.91 0.90 0.23
N SER A 72 6.86 1.85 0.33
CA SER A 72 7.18 2.53 1.59
C SER A 72 5.96 3.26 2.16
N ARG A 73 5.30 4.08 1.34
CA ARG A 73 4.11 4.85 1.75
C ARG A 73 2.96 3.93 2.20
N MET A 74 2.77 2.80 1.55
CA MET A 74 1.76 1.81 1.97
C MET A 74 2.09 1.23 3.35
N ARG A 75 3.36 0.93 3.64
CA ARG A 75 3.78 0.46 4.98
C ARG A 75 3.60 1.55 6.04
N GLU A 76 3.98 2.78 5.74
CA GLU A 76 3.80 3.92 6.66
C GLU A 76 2.32 4.17 6.96
N ALA A 77 1.46 4.06 5.95
CA ALA A 77 0.02 4.13 6.12
C ALA A 77 -0.53 2.96 6.96
N ALA A 78 -0.03 1.73 6.75
CA ALA A 78 -0.41 0.59 7.58
C ALA A 78 -0.03 0.78 9.06
N VAL A 79 1.17 1.29 9.34
CA VAL A 79 1.60 1.63 10.71
C VAL A 79 0.69 2.69 11.33
N SER A 80 0.32 3.71 10.55
CA SER A 80 -0.59 4.77 11.02
C SER A 80 -2.00 4.22 11.32
N LEU A 81 -2.50 3.29 10.50
CA LEU A 81 -3.79 2.65 10.72
C LEU A 81 -3.81 1.71 11.92
N ASP A 82 -2.72 0.98 12.19
CA ASP A 82 -2.58 0.17 13.41
C ASP A 82 -2.65 1.04 14.69
N ALA A 83 -1.95 2.17 14.69
CA ALA A 83 -1.98 3.12 15.80
C ALA A 83 -3.39 3.68 16.00
N TYR A 84 -4.08 4.00 14.90
CA TYR A 84 -5.47 4.47 14.92
C TYR A 84 -6.44 3.38 15.41
N SER A 85 -6.30 2.14 14.93
CA SER A 85 -7.05 0.97 15.38
C SER A 85 -6.92 0.76 16.88
N SER A 86 -5.69 0.80 17.40
CA SER A 86 -5.41 0.64 18.83
C SER A 86 -6.10 1.74 19.66
N ALA A 87 -6.08 2.98 19.18
CA ALA A 87 -6.75 4.09 19.85
C ALA A 87 -8.28 3.93 19.86
N LEU A 88 -8.87 3.47 18.75
CA LEU A 88 -10.30 3.18 18.65
C LEU A 88 -10.71 2.06 19.61
N GLN A 89 -9.98 0.94 19.64
CA GLN A 89 -10.29 -0.18 20.55
C GLN A 89 -10.23 0.26 22.02
N ALA A 90 -9.25 1.09 22.40
CA ALA A 90 -9.16 1.61 23.76
C ALA A 90 -10.37 2.50 24.11
N ALA A 91 -10.83 3.32 23.17
CA ALA A 91 -12.02 4.15 23.35
C ALA A 91 -13.30 3.32 23.45
N GLU A 92 -13.45 2.30 22.60
CA GLU A 92 -14.58 1.35 22.61
C GLU A 92 -14.69 0.63 23.96
N VAL A 93 -13.57 0.13 24.51
CA VAL A 93 -13.52 -0.50 25.84
C VAL A 93 -13.94 0.47 26.95
N THR A 94 -13.47 1.71 26.89
CA THR A 94 -13.80 2.74 27.89
C THR A 94 -15.30 3.08 27.86
N MET A 95 -15.88 3.19 26.67
CA MET A 95 -17.32 3.44 26.51
C MET A 95 -18.17 2.27 27.00
N ALA A 96 -17.74 1.03 26.75
CA ALA A 96 -18.44 -0.16 27.20
C ALA A 96 -18.39 -0.35 28.73
N ALA A 97 -17.30 0.09 29.39
CA ALA A 97 -17.15 0.00 30.84
C ALA A 97 -17.86 1.12 31.63
N GLY A 98 -18.26 2.20 30.96
CA GLY A 98 -18.99 3.33 31.56
C GLY A 98 -20.52 3.20 31.48
N GLN A 99 -21.03 2.10 30.92
CA GLN A 99 -22.44 1.72 30.88
C GLN A 99 -22.72 0.61 31.90
#